data_AF-A0A2V6INB4-F1
#
_entry.id   AF-A0A2V6INB4-F1
#
_cell.length_a   1.000
_cell.length_b   1.000
_cell.length_c   1.000
_cell.angle_alpha   90.00
_cell.angle_beta   90.00
_cell.angle_gamma   90.00
#
_symmetry.space_group_name_H-M   'P 1'
#
loop_
_entity.id
_entity.type
_entity.pdbx_description
1 polymer ?
#
loop_
_entity_poly.entity_id
_entity_poly.type
_entity_poly.pdbx_seq_one_letter_code
_entity_poly.pdbx_strand_id
1 'polypeptide(L)' 'MTIDSGAQFSFVAVANKTLTPGTVFTAISNTAATQIAGTFSNLADGSTFTVGSNTFQASYEGGDGNDLTLTVVP' A
#
# COMPACT_ATOMS: atom_id res chain seq x y z
N MET A 1 -6.61 3.91 13.22
CA MET A 1 -6.95 2.47 13.12
C MET A 1 -5.75 1.60 13.48
N THR A 2 -5.90 0.29 13.70
CA THR A 2 -4.77 -0.60 14.05
C THR A 2 -4.74 -1.80 13.11
N ILE A 3 -3.53 -2.20 12.67
CA ILE A 3 -3.28 -3.45 11.97
C ILE A 3 -2.73 -4.46 12.99
N ASP A 4 -3.36 -5.63 13.06
CA ASP A 4 -2.96 -6.68 13.99
C ASP A 4 -1.56 -7.21 13.67
N SER A 5 -0.78 -7.52 14.71
CA SER A 5 0.55 -8.10 14.52
C SER A 5 0.42 -9.48 13.88
N GLY A 6 1.01 -9.68 12.70
CA GLY A 6 0.89 -10.91 11.91
C GLY A 6 -0.13 -10.84 10.78
N ALA A 7 -0.91 -9.75 10.66
CA ALA A 7 -1.75 -9.53 9.50
C ALA A 7 -0.87 -9.47 8.24
N GLN A 8 -1.32 -10.14 7.18
CA GLN A 8 -0.64 -10.20 5.88
C GLN A 8 -1.45 -9.43 4.85
N PHE A 9 -0.76 -8.72 3.96
CA PHE A 9 -1.34 -8.06 2.81
C PHE A 9 -1.21 -8.96 1.58
N SER A 10 -2.33 -9.30 0.94
CA SER A 10 -2.34 -10.15 -0.25
C SER A 10 -2.80 -9.34 -1.46
N PHE A 11 -2.01 -9.39 -2.53
CA PHE A 11 -2.33 -8.73 -3.79
C PHE A 11 -2.37 -9.76 -4.93
N VAL A 12 -3.37 -9.62 -5.79
CA VAL A 12 -3.56 -10.49 -6.96
C VAL A 12 -3.77 -9.61 -8.20
N ALA A 13 -2.93 -9.82 -9.21
CA ALA A 13 -3.15 -9.22 -10.53
C ALA A 13 -4.38 -9.85 -11.18
N VAL A 14 -5.38 -9.04 -11.51
CA VAL A 14 -6.57 -9.47 -12.26
C VAL A 14 -6.41 -9.33 -13.78
N ALA A 15 -5.38 -8.57 -14.22
CA ALA A 15 -5.05 -8.38 -15.62
C ALA A 15 -3.55 -8.12 -15.80
N ASN A 16 -3.02 -8.47 -16.97
CA ASN A 16 -1.63 -8.23 -17.34
C ASN A 16 -1.47 -6.87 -18.03
N LYS A 17 -1.65 -5.78 -17.27
CA LYS A 17 -1.39 -4.41 -17.74
C LYS A 17 -0.24 -3.80 -16.98
N THR A 18 0.67 -3.16 -17.71
CA THR A 18 1.67 -2.24 -17.14
C THR A 18 1.02 -0.89 -16.90
N LEU A 19 1.11 -0.44 -15.66
CA LEU A 19 0.59 0.82 -15.18
C LEU A 19 1.66 1.91 -15.35
N THR A 20 1.21 3.16 -15.50
CA THR A 20 2.12 4.30 -15.58
C THR A 20 2.80 4.52 -14.22
N PRO A 21 4.14 4.64 -14.17
CA PRO A 21 4.84 5.04 -12.94
C PRO A 21 4.26 6.33 -12.36
N GLY A 22 4.13 6.39 -11.04
CA GLY A 22 3.44 7.47 -10.32
C GLY A 22 1.93 7.29 -10.18
N THR A 23 1.33 6.24 -10.75
CA THR A 23 -0.07 5.88 -10.43
C THR A 23 -0.18 5.52 -8.95
N VAL A 24 -1.10 6.15 -8.23
CA VAL A 24 -1.33 5.93 -6.79
C VAL A 24 -2.68 5.25 -6.56
N PHE A 25 -2.69 4.23 -5.72
CA PHE A 25 -3.92 3.58 -5.22
C PHE A 25 -4.01 3.73 -3.72
N THR A 26 -5.17 4.16 -3.20
CA THR A 26 -5.46 4.12 -1.76
C THR A 26 -6.03 2.75 -1.42
N ALA A 27 -5.23 1.90 -0.79
CA ALA A 27 -5.63 0.55 -0.37
C ALA A 27 -6.44 0.58 0.94
N ILE A 28 -6.11 1.51 1.83
CA ILE A 28 -6.86 1.79 3.06
C ILE A 28 -7.01 3.31 3.15
N SER A 29 -8.26 3.77 3.29
CA SER A 29 -8.54 5.16 3.66
C SER A 29 -8.90 5.22 5.14
N ASN A 30 -8.07 5.88 5.95
CA ASN A 30 -8.21 5.99 7.39
C ASN A 30 -8.91 7.30 7.76
N THR A 31 -10.22 7.26 7.96
CA THR A 31 -11.02 8.46 8.22
C THR A 31 -10.91 9.02 9.65
N ALA A 32 -10.10 8.39 10.52
CA ALA A 32 -9.80 8.94 11.84
C ALA A 32 -8.70 10.00 11.74
N ALA A 33 -8.59 10.89 12.73
CA ALA A 33 -7.51 11.89 12.76
C ALA A 33 -6.13 11.29 13.15
N THR A 34 -6.09 10.04 13.59
CA THR A 34 -4.86 9.37 14.06
C THR A 34 -4.24 8.52 12.96
N GLN A 35 -2.93 8.31 13.05
CA GLN A 35 -2.17 7.44 12.15
C GLN A 35 -2.66 5.97 12.17
N ILE A 36 -2.30 5.21 11.13
CA ILE A 36 -2.41 3.76 11.16
C ILE A 36 -1.39 3.23 12.17
N ALA A 37 -1.86 2.54 13.20
CA ALA A 37 -0.99 1.89 14.16
C ALA A 37 -0.57 0.52 13.63
N GLY A 38 0.73 0.33 13.43
CA GLY A 38 1.33 -0.91 12.94
C GLY A 38 1.36 -1.02 11.41
N THR A 39 1.98 -2.09 10.92
CA THR A 39 2.09 -2.42 9.49
C THR A 39 1.72 -3.88 9.26
N PHE A 40 1.34 -4.23 8.02
CA PHE A 40 1.26 -5.64 7.65
C PHE A 40 2.66 -6.27 7.71
N SER A 41 2.73 -7.51 8.18
CA SER A 41 4.02 -8.19 8.46
C SER A 41 4.86 -8.42 7.21
N ASN A 42 4.24 -8.45 6.03
CA ASN A 42 4.88 -8.56 4.72
C ASN A 42 4.85 -7.26 3.89
N LEU A 43 4.49 -6.12 4.50
CA LEU A 43 4.44 -4.83 3.82
C LEU A 43 4.78 -3.69 4.79
N ALA A 44 6.08 -3.53 5.05
CA ALA A 44 6.57 -2.40 5.85
C ALA A 44 6.39 -1.07 5.12
N ASP A 45 6.38 0.03 5.86
CA ASP A 45 6.36 1.37 5.26
C ASP A 45 7.59 1.61 4.36
N GLY A 46 7.36 2.24 3.21
CA GLY A 46 8.37 2.46 2.17
C GLY A 46 8.83 1.21 1.42
N SER A 47 8.39 0.01 1.81
CA SER A 47 8.77 -1.24 1.13
C SER A 47 8.11 -1.36 -0.24
N THR A 48 8.71 -2.16 -1.12
CA THR A 48 8.17 -2.45 -2.44
C THR A 48 7.77 -3.90 -2.59
N PHE A 49 6.78 -4.15 -3.43
CA PHE A 49 6.38 -5.50 -3.84
C PHE A 49 5.94 -5.50 -5.32
N THR A 50 6.13 -6.63 -5.98
CA THR A 50 5.83 -6.77 -7.42
C THR A 50 4.67 -7.74 -7.61
N VAL A 51 3.68 -7.31 -8.40
CA VAL A 51 2.49 -8.11 -8.75
C VAL A 51 2.20 -7.92 -10.23
N GLY A 52 2.27 -9.01 -11.00
CA GLY A 52 2.23 -8.94 -12.46
C GLY A 52 3.45 -8.19 -13.01
N SER A 53 3.23 -7.20 -13.88
CA SER A 53 4.28 -6.36 -14.47
C SER A 53 4.54 -5.04 -13.73
N ASN A 54 4.00 -4.90 -12.51
CA ASN A 54 4.03 -3.63 -11.76
C ASN A 54 4.71 -3.83 -10.41
N THR A 55 5.60 -2.90 -10.07
CA THR A 55 6.16 -2.77 -8.73
C THR A 55 5.49 -1.60 -8.04
N PHE A 56 5.07 -1.81 -6.79
CA PHE A 56 4.39 -0.83 -5.97
C PHE A 56 5.22 -0.53 -4.74
N GLN A 57 5.31 0.74 -4.35
CA GLN A 57 5.84 1.17 -3.06
C GLN A 57 4.68 1.51 -2.11
N ALA A 58 4.72 0.97 -0.89
CA ALA A 58 3.76 1.30 0.15
C ALA A 58 4.15 2.60 0.88
N SER A 59 3.14 3.39 1.23
CA SER A 59 3.25 4.50 2.18
C SER A 59 2.05 4.46 3.11
N TYR A 60 2.27 4.36 4.41
CA TYR A 60 1.20 4.41 5.43
C TYR A 60 0.75 5.84 5.75
N GLU A 61 1.52 6.81 5.24
CA GLU A 61 1.39 8.24 5.48
C GLU A 61 0.87 8.95 4.21
N GLY A 62 0.24 8.20 3.30
CA GLY A 62 -0.30 8.73 2.06
C GLY A 62 -1.64 9.44 2.24
N GLY A 63 -2.25 9.83 1.11
CA GLY A 63 -3.55 10.51 1.12
C GLY A 63 -3.50 11.86 1.82
N ASP A 64 -4.24 12.00 2.91
CA ASP A 64 -4.23 13.17 3.80
C ASP A 64 -3.21 13.06 4.95
N GLY A 65 -2.40 12.00 4.97
CA GLY A 65 -1.28 11.82 5.89
C GLY A 65 -1.36 10.59 6.79
N ASN A 66 -2.40 9.76 6.65
CA ASN A 66 -2.57 8.54 7.42
C ASN A 66 -3.26 7.41 6.64
N ASP A 67 -3.22 7.45 5.30
CA ASP A 67 -3.75 6.40 4.43
C ASP A 67 -2.65 5.42 3.99
N LEU A 68 -3.01 4.14 3.85
CA LEU A 68 -2.15 3.19 3.13
C LEU A 68 -2.34 3.39 1.63
N THR A 69 -1.33 3.99 1.00
CA THR A 69 -1.24 4.20 -0.43
C THR A 69 -0.17 3.32 -1.07
N LEU A 70 -0.40 2.95 -2.33
CA LEU A 70 0.48 2.13 -3.15
C LEU A 70 0.80 2.89 -4.42
N THR A 71 2.06 3.27 -4.59
CA THR A 71 2.52 4.03 -5.77
C THR A 71 3.27 3.12 -6.71
N VAL A 72 2.89 3.11 -7.99
CA VAL A 72 3.65 2.38 -9.02
C VAL A 72 5.01 3.06 -9.18
N VAL A 73 6.07 2.31 -8.99
CA VAL A 73 7.46 2.78 -9.16
C VAL A 73 8.10 2.15 -10.40
N PRO A 74 9.13 2.79 -10.98
CA PRO A 74 9.89 2.22 -12.10
C PRO A 74 10.49 0.83 -11.80
#